data_AF-Q385Q0-F1
#
_entry.id   AF-Q385Q0-F1
#
_cell.length_a   1.000
_cell.length_b   1.000
_cell.length_c   1.000
_cell.angle_alpha   90.00
_cell.angle_beta   90.00
_cell.angle_gamma   90.00
#
_symmetry.space_group_name_H-M   'P 1'
#
loop_
_entity.id
_entity.type
_entity.pdbx_description
1 polymer ?
#
loop_
_entity_poly.entity_id
_entity_poly.type
_entity_poly.pdbx_seq_one_letter_code
_entity_poly.pdbx_strand_id
1 'polypeptide(L)'
;MQRHSSHLLLLLVAVVIPVCSEDKLDFTKLRDPFDMDEINRKLQEKVADDDPVQKAMPDPMDPKFRAPLRCSACGAVIEHAVRLLRPIIERQSERAARSGGVLPADALPKEYEMVDIFENLCGEVGRLYGLEVEKDKKRPTLRFSKSFGVSRLQGAWMPSFLTSTCEGVLDVEGEEKLAAMILGVARSEAEAGRGKVISMNPDQGIVDKVREMVCTKWEESAKGCDAYGVAIDPRETDNDDGAEEAASDL
;
A
#
# COMPACT_ATOMS: atom_id res chain seq x y z
N MET A 1 -67.33 9.95 -42.28
CA MET A 1 -65.91 10.33 -42.47
C MET A 1 -65.06 9.46 -41.56
N GLN A 2 -64.03 8.83 -42.16
CA GLN A 2 -62.92 7.98 -41.67
C GLN A 2 -63.13 7.08 -40.41
N ARG A 3 -63.13 5.73 -40.50
CA ARG A 3 -62.00 4.77 -40.77
C ARG A 3 -60.91 4.88 -39.68
N HIS A 4 -60.44 3.86 -38.95
CA HIS A 4 -60.42 2.40 -39.07
C HIS A 4 -60.10 1.76 -37.69
N SER A 5 -60.63 0.54 -37.50
CA SER A 5 -60.01 -0.69 -36.95
C SER A 5 -58.98 -0.59 -35.79
N SER A 6 -59.20 -1.11 -34.58
CA SER A 6 -59.53 -2.49 -34.14
C SER A 6 -58.38 -3.50 -34.27
N HIS A 7 -58.09 -4.17 -33.14
CA HIS A 7 -57.22 -5.35 -32.93
C HIS A 7 -55.70 -5.06 -32.92
N LEU A 8 -54.84 -5.65 -32.08
CA LEU A 8 -54.77 -7.04 -31.63
C LEU A 8 -53.61 -7.18 -30.61
N LEU A 9 -53.81 -8.01 -29.57
CA LEU A 9 -52.87 -8.90 -28.84
C LEU A 9 -51.45 -8.40 -28.42
N LEU A 10 -51.12 -8.38 -27.11
CA LEU A 10 -50.57 -9.52 -26.31
C LEU A 10 -49.23 -10.08 -26.84
N LEU A 11 -48.12 -9.79 -26.15
CA LEU A 11 -46.93 -10.67 -25.92
C LEU A 11 -45.87 -9.85 -25.14
N LEU A 12 -45.72 -10.10 -23.84
CA LEU A 12 -44.59 -10.86 -23.27
C LEU A 12 -43.22 -10.20 -23.42
N VAL A 13 -42.79 -9.44 -22.41
CA VAL A 13 -41.38 -9.45 -21.97
C VAL A 13 -41.36 -9.37 -20.45
N ALA A 14 -41.27 -10.54 -19.82
CA ALA A 14 -40.80 -10.68 -18.45
C ALA A 14 -39.29 -10.38 -18.46
N VAL A 15 -38.90 -9.19 -18.01
CA VAL A 15 -37.49 -8.92 -17.68
C VAL A 15 -37.27 -9.41 -16.26
N VAL A 16 -36.70 -10.62 -16.18
CA VAL A 16 -36.16 -11.24 -14.98
C VAL A 16 -35.09 -10.32 -14.40
N ILE A 17 -35.30 -9.86 -13.17
CA ILE A 17 -34.26 -9.24 -12.34
C ILE A 17 -33.32 -10.39 -11.91
N PRO A 18 -32.05 -10.41 -12.33
CA PRO A 18 -31.08 -11.26 -11.69
C PRO A 18 -30.70 -10.62 -10.36
N VAL A 19 -31.05 -11.33 -9.30
CA VAL A 19 -30.49 -11.18 -7.95
C VAL A 19 -28.98 -11.33 -8.06
N CYS A 20 -28.22 -10.23 -7.98
CA CYS A 20 -26.81 -10.31 -7.61
C CYS A 20 -26.77 -10.55 -6.10
N SER A 21 -26.45 -11.79 -5.73
CA SER A 21 -26.15 -12.21 -4.37
C SER A 21 -24.98 -11.37 -3.82
N GLU A 22 -25.25 -10.49 -2.86
CA GLU A 22 -24.20 -10.05 -1.93
C GLU A 22 -23.79 -11.26 -1.11
N ASP A 23 -22.70 -11.91 -1.48
CA ASP A 23 -22.03 -12.87 -0.61
C ASP A 23 -21.51 -12.11 0.62
N LYS A 24 -22.36 -11.99 1.65
CA LYS A 24 -21.96 -11.45 2.95
C LYS A 24 -20.78 -12.28 3.47
N LEU A 25 -19.65 -11.62 3.65
CA LEU A 25 -18.45 -12.19 4.24
C LEU A 25 -18.76 -12.85 5.59
N ASP A 26 -18.68 -14.17 5.60
CA ASP A 26 -18.86 -14.98 6.81
C ASP A 26 -17.52 -15.05 7.56
N PHE A 27 -17.30 -14.08 8.46
CA PHE A 27 -16.12 -14.01 9.31
C PHE A 27 -15.95 -15.23 10.24
N THR A 28 -17.01 -16.03 10.45
CA THR A 28 -16.93 -17.25 11.29
C THR A 28 -16.13 -18.38 10.63
N LYS A 29 -15.83 -18.26 9.32
CA LYS A 29 -15.04 -19.22 8.55
C LYS A 29 -13.58 -18.80 8.36
N LEU A 30 -13.09 -17.79 9.09
CA LEU A 30 -11.66 -17.47 9.12
C LEU A 30 -10.93 -18.48 9.99
N ARG A 31 -9.78 -18.96 9.53
CA ARG A 31 -8.96 -19.91 10.30
C ARG A 31 -8.44 -19.27 11.58
N ASP A 32 -8.10 -17.99 11.49
CA ASP A 32 -7.75 -17.12 12.60
C ASP A 32 -8.43 -15.75 12.36
N PRO A 33 -9.31 -15.28 13.27
CA PRO A 33 -9.97 -13.98 13.13
C PRO A 33 -9.00 -12.79 13.24
N PHE A 34 -7.74 -13.03 13.62
CA PHE A 34 -6.67 -12.05 13.62
C PHE A 34 -5.70 -12.20 12.44
N ASP A 35 -5.92 -13.19 11.56
CA ASP A 35 -5.22 -13.29 10.28
C ASP A 35 -5.76 -12.23 9.32
N MET A 36 -5.20 -11.03 9.47
CA MET A 36 -5.49 -9.88 8.62
C MET A 36 -5.21 -10.22 7.15
N ASP A 37 -4.27 -11.10 6.83
CA ASP A 37 -4.00 -11.46 5.44
C ASP A 37 -5.13 -12.30 4.83
N GLU A 38 -5.71 -13.22 5.60
CA GLU A 38 -6.90 -13.97 5.18
C GLU A 38 -8.10 -13.04 4.98
N ILE A 39 -8.30 -12.09 5.90
CA ILE A 39 -9.35 -11.08 5.80
C ILE A 39 -9.13 -10.20 4.57
N ASN A 40 -7.90 -9.75 4.32
CA ASN A 40 -7.53 -8.92 3.18
C ASN A 40 -7.86 -9.63 1.88
N ARG A 41 -7.47 -10.91 1.75
CA ARG A 41 -7.75 -11.71 0.56
C ARG A 41 -9.25 -11.89 0.33
N LYS A 42 -10.06 -12.00 1.39
CA LYS A 42 -11.52 -12.15 1.27
C LYS A 42 -12.23 -10.83 0.96
N LEU A 43 -11.70 -9.70 1.43
CA LEU A 43 -12.22 -8.36 1.17
C LEU A 43 -11.83 -7.81 -0.22
N GLN A 44 -11.01 -8.52 -0.99
CA GLN A 44 -10.67 -8.13 -2.35
C GLN A 44 -11.90 -8.21 -3.24
N GLU A 45 -12.55 -7.07 -3.46
CA GLU A 45 -13.56 -6.92 -4.51
C GLU A 45 -12.86 -6.94 -5.88
N LYS A 46 -13.29 -7.85 -6.76
CA LYS A 46 -12.84 -7.84 -8.15
C LYS A 46 -13.53 -6.71 -8.87
N VAL A 47 -12.75 -5.73 -9.32
CA VAL A 47 -13.20 -4.66 -10.20
C VAL A 47 -13.35 -5.21 -11.62
N ALA A 48 -14.43 -4.87 -12.30
CA ALA A 48 -14.67 -5.32 -13.67
C ALA A 48 -13.66 -4.68 -14.64
N ASP A 49 -13.29 -5.40 -15.70
CA ASP A 49 -12.29 -4.92 -16.67
C ASP A 49 -12.70 -3.63 -17.39
N ASP A 50 -14.00 -3.35 -17.48
CA ASP A 50 -14.57 -2.16 -18.09
C ASP A 50 -14.73 -0.96 -17.13
N ASP A 51 -14.48 -1.16 -15.84
CA ASP A 51 -14.57 -0.13 -14.81
C ASP A 51 -13.63 1.05 -15.13
N PRO A 52 -14.10 2.30 -15.04
CA PRO A 52 -13.26 3.48 -15.22
C PRO A 52 -11.97 3.48 -14.40
N VAL A 53 -12.00 2.91 -13.18
CA VAL A 53 -10.84 2.80 -12.29
C VAL A 53 -9.78 1.88 -12.90
N GLN A 54 -10.18 0.78 -13.53
CA GLN A 54 -9.28 -0.15 -14.21
C GLN A 54 -8.63 0.52 -15.43
N LYS A 55 -9.40 1.29 -16.21
CA LYS A 55 -8.90 2.04 -17.37
C LYS A 55 -7.96 3.19 -17.00
N ALA A 56 -8.09 3.71 -15.78
CA ALA A 56 -7.26 4.78 -15.25
C ALA A 56 -5.98 4.28 -14.53
N MET A 57 -5.70 2.97 -14.56
CA MET A 57 -4.47 2.43 -13.96
C MET A 57 -3.22 3.02 -14.60
N PRO A 58 -2.20 3.38 -13.80
CA PRO A 58 -0.91 3.75 -14.35
C PRO A 58 -0.25 2.54 -15.01
N ASP A 59 0.40 2.77 -16.15
CA ASP A 59 1.23 1.77 -16.80
C ASP A 59 2.64 1.77 -16.16
N PRO A 60 3.09 0.68 -15.52
CA PRO A 60 4.42 0.62 -14.92
C PRO A 60 5.57 0.71 -15.93
N MET A 61 5.29 0.53 -17.24
CA MET A 61 6.26 0.64 -18.31
C MET A 61 6.37 2.06 -18.87
N ASP A 62 5.40 2.93 -18.60
CA ASP A 62 5.46 4.35 -18.97
C ASP A 62 6.53 5.06 -18.11
N PRO A 63 7.56 5.68 -18.72
CA PRO A 63 8.57 6.43 -18.00
C PRO A 63 8.01 7.52 -17.08
N LYS A 64 6.83 8.10 -17.39
CA LYS A 64 6.15 9.09 -16.54
C LYS A 64 5.77 8.50 -15.17
N PHE A 65 5.35 7.23 -15.12
CA PHE A 65 4.90 6.57 -13.90
C PHE A 65 5.91 5.62 -13.28
N ARG A 66 6.88 5.11 -14.06
CA ARG A 66 7.80 4.07 -13.61
C ARG A 66 8.58 4.46 -12.34
N ALA A 67 9.23 5.62 -12.33
CA ALA A 67 10.02 6.06 -11.17
C ALA A 67 9.12 6.37 -9.95
N PRO A 68 8.01 7.12 -10.09
CA PRO A 68 7.05 7.29 -8.99
C PRO A 68 6.49 5.97 -8.41
N LEU A 69 6.15 5.01 -9.28
CA LEU A 69 5.66 3.70 -8.84
C LEU A 69 6.75 2.91 -8.09
N ARG A 70 8.00 2.95 -8.55
CA ARG A 70 9.14 2.38 -7.83
C ARG A 70 9.34 3.04 -6.46
N CYS A 71 9.19 4.37 -6.38
CA CYS A 71 9.23 5.10 -5.12
C CYS A 71 8.15 4.64 -4.15
N SER A 72 6.90 4.53 -4.60
CA SER A 72 5.84 4.03 -3.73
C SER A 72 6.04 2.56 -3.35
N ALA A 73 6.51 1.72 -4.28
CA ALA A 73 6.74 0.31 -4.03
C ALA A 73 7.89 0.11 -3.03
N CYS A 74 8.97 0.91 -3.10
CA CYS A 74 10.00 0.96 -2.08
C CYS A 74 9.40 1.30 -0.71
N GLY A 75 8.54 2.32 -0.64
CA GLY A 75 7.82 2.65 0.59
C GLY A 75 6.98 1.49 1.15
N ALA A 76 6.30 0.74 0.30
CA ALA A 76 5.54 -0.45 0.69
C ALA A 76 6.43 -1.57 1.24
N VAL A 77 7.61 -1.77 0.66
CA VAL A 77 8.61 -2.72 1.16
C VAL A 77 9.08 -2.31 2.55
N ILE A 78 9.44 -1.04 2.74
CA ILE A 78 9.86 -0.51 4.05
C ILE A 78 8.74 -0.66 5.09
N GLU A 79 7.52 -0.25 4.76
CA GLU A 79 6.37 -0.38 5.65
C GLU A 79 6.14 -1.84 6.05
N HIS A 80 6.24 -2.77 5.09
CA HIS A 80 6.06 -4.18 5.36
C HIS A 80 7.19 -4.76 6.21
N ALA A 81 8.46 -4.41 5.92
CA ALA A 81 9.61 -4.84 6.71
C ALA A 81 9.52 -4.36 8.16
N VAL A 82 9.15 -3.09 8.39
CA VAL A 82 8.90 -2.54 9.73
C VAL A 82 7.80 -3.31 10.44
N ARG A 83 6.71 -3.66 9.74
CA ARG A 83 5.64 -4.48 10.33
C ARG A 83 6.16 -5.87 10.74
N LEU A 84 6.92 -6.55 9.90
CA LEU A 84 7.47 -7.87 10.23
C LEU A 84 8.45 -7.79 11.40
N LEU A 85 9.19 -6.69 11.53
CA LEU A 85 10.10 -6.43 12.65
C LEU A 85 9.41 -5.93 13.92
N ARG A 86 8.12 -5.60 13.87
CA ARG A 86 7.37 -5.06 15.02
C ARG A 86 7.50 -5.92 16.29
N PRO A 87 7.37 -7.26 16.25
CA PRO A 87 7.53 -8.08 17.46
C PRO A 87 8.92 -7.97 18.10
N ILE A 88 9.96 -7.73 17.29
CA ILE A 88 11.33 -7.49 17.78
C ILE A 88 11.43 -6.07 18.36
N ILE A 89 10.91 -5.06 17.66
CA ILE A 89 10.90 -3.66 18.09
C ILE A 89 10.17 -3.51 19.45
N GLU A 90 8.99 -4.10 19.60
CA GLU A 90 8.21 -4.09 20.84
C GLU A 90 8.97 -4.78 21.98
N ARG A 91 9.53 -5.97 21.73
CA ARG A 91 10.34 -6.70 22.71
C ARG A 91 11.55 -5.90 23.18
N GLN A 92 12.23 -5.21 22.26
CA GLN A 92 13.36 -4.33 22.57
C GLN A 92 12.93 -3.12 23.40
N SER A 93 11.84 -2.46 23.00
CA SER A 93 11.27 -1.32 23.73
C SER A 93 10.90 -1.69 25.17
N GLU A 94 10.23 -2.83 25.36
CA GLU A 94 9.89 -3.33 26.70
C GLU A 94 11.12 -3.63 27.55
N ARG A 95 12.15 -4.28 26.97
CA ARG A 95 13.40 -4.57 27.70
C ARG A 95 14.15 -3.30 28.06
N ALA A 96 14.24 -2.33 27.14
CA ALA A 96 14.83 -1.03 27.42
C ALA A 96 14.09 -0.33 28.57
N ALA A 97 12.75 -0.33 28.56
CA ALA A 97 11.95 0.25 29.63
C ALA A 97 12.21 -0.39 31.00
N ARG A 98 12.41 -1.72 31.06
CA ARG A 98 12.74 -2.46 32.29
C ARG A 98 14.19 -2.23 32.76
N SER A 99 15.10 -1.97 31.83
CA SER A 99 16.53 -1.75 32.09
C SER A 99 16.93 -0.28 32.23
N GLY A 100 15.98 0.60 32.58
CA GLY A 100 16.26 2.03 32.80
C GLY A 100 16.64 2.80 31.54
N GLY A 101 16.17 2.37 30.37
CA GLY A 101 16.44 2.98 29.07
C GLY A 101 17.64 2.39 28.32
N VAL A 102 18.37 1.43 28.92
CA VAL A 102 19.52 0.79 28.27
C VAL A 102 19.08 -0.54 27.65
N LEU A 103 19.23 -0.67 26.33
CA LEU A 103 18.99 -1.92 25.64
C LEU A 103 20.15 -2.91 25.92
N PRO A 104 19.91 -4.08 26.54
CA PRO A 104 20.96 -5.05 26.77
C PRO A 104 21.38 -5.71 25.44
N ALA A 105 22.64 -6.13 25.31
CA ALA A 105 23.18 -6.67 24.05
C ALA A 105 22.46 -7.94 23.56
N ASP A 106 21.88 -8.72 24.48
CA ASP A 106 21.08 -9.91 24.20
C ASP A 106 19.64 -9.60 23.75
N ALA A 107 19.27 -8.31 23.68
CA ALA A 107 18.02 -7.86 23.08
C ALA A 107 18.14 -7.61 21.57
N LEU A 108 19.34 -7.69 20.99
CA LEU A 108 19.49 -7.71 19.54
C LEU A 108 18.77 -8.93 18.96
N PRO A 109 18.12 -8.79 17.78
CA PRO A 109 17.48 -9.93 17.14
C PRO A 109 18.51 -10.99 16.81
N LYS A 110 18.08 -12.25 16.91
CA LYS A 110 18.93 -13.37 16.51
C LYS A 110 18.87 -13.51 14.99
N GLU A 111 19.95 -14.01 14.40
CA GLU A 111 20.08 -14.19 12.94
C GLU A 111 18.91 -14.97 12.34
N TYR A 112 18.48 -16.06 12.96
CA TYR A 112 17.33 -16.84 12.47
C TYR A 112 16.01 -16.05 12.48
N GLU A 113 15.81 -15.11 13.42
CA GLU A 113 14.60 -14.27 13.45
C GLU A 113 14.60 -13.30 12.26
N MET A 114 15.79 -12.90 11.78
CA MET A 114 15.95 -12.02 10.63
C MET A 114 15.70 -12.77 9.31
N VAL A 115 16.25 -13.97 9.18
CA VAL A 115 16.06 -14.82 7.99
C VAL A 115 14.56 -15.08 7.75
N ASP A 116 13.83 -15.54 8.78
CA ASP A 116 12.39 -15.82 8.67
C ASP A 116 11.58 -14.59 8.21
N ILE A 117 12.00 -13.38 8.63
CA ILE A 117 11.35 -12.12 8.25
C ILE A 117 11.59 -11.80 6.77
N PHE A 118 12.86 -11.87 6.32
CA PHE A 118 13.20 -11.46 4.96
C PHE A 118 12.82 -12.49 3.90
N GLU A 119 12.80 -13.78 4.23
CA GLU A 119 12.29 -14.84 3.34
C GLU A 119 10.83 -14.60 2.93
N ASN A 120 10.01 -14.03 3.81
CA ASN A 120 8.59 -13.78 3.55
C ASN A 120 8.30 -12.38 2.98
N LEU A 121 9.22 -11.41 3.17
CA LEU A 121 8.98 -10.01 2.87
C LEU A 121 8.51 -9.76 1.44
N CYS A 122 9.28 -10.20 0.44
CA CYS A 122 8.98 -9.87 -0.96
C CYS A 122 7.75 -10.60 -1.50
N GLY A 123 7.49 -11.82 -1.00
CA GLY A 123 6.28 -12.58 -1.34
C GLY A 123 5.03 -11.95 -0.74
N GLU A 124 5.10 -11.50 0.52
CA GLU A 124 3.97 -10.83 1.17
C GLU A 124 3.69 -9.45 0.57
N VAL A 125 4.72 -8.65 0.26
CA VAL A 125 4.55 -7.35 -0.38
C VAL A 125 3.84 -7.50 -1.74
N GLY A 126 4.31 -8.42 -2.58
CA GLY A 126 3.70 -8.67 -3.89
C GLY A 126 2.25 -9.18 -3.82
N ARG A 127 1.91 -9.94 -2.78
CA ARG A 127 0.56 -10.51 -2.61
C ARG A 127 -0.43 -9.54 -1.97
N LEU A 128 0.00 -8.76 -0.99
CA LEU A 128 -0.91 -8.03 -0.09
C LEU A 128 -1.18 -6.60 -0.50
N TYR A 129 -0.25 -5.94 -1.18
CA TYR A 129 -0.39 -4.53 -1.54
C TYR A 129 -1.21 -4.37 -2.83
N GLY A 130 -1.80 -3.19 -2.97
CA GLY A 130 -2.50 -2.72 -4.15
C GLY A 130 -2.49 -1.19 -4.18
N LEU A 131 -2.80 -0.58 -5.32
CA LEU A 131 -2.86 0.87 -5.42
C LEU A 131 -4.09 1.40 -4.70
N GLU A 132 -3.94 2.41 -3.86
CA GLU A 132 -5.07 3.11 -3.24
C GLU A 132 -5.94 3.75 -4.33
N VAL A 133 -7.25 3.78 -4.11
CA VAL A 133 -8.23 4.36 -5.03
C VAL A 133 -8.83 5.60 -4.39
N GLU A 134 -8.70 6.73 -5.07
CA GLU A 134 -9.43 7.96 -4.74
C GLU A 134 -10.88 7.79 -5.21
N LYS A 135 -11.77 7.44 -4.27
CA LYS A 135 -13.18 7.14 -4.58
C LYS A 135 -13.91 8.31 -5.23
N ASP A 136 -13.59 9.51 -4.81
CA ASP A 136 -14.14 10.78 -5.32
C ASP A 136 -13.74 11.01 -6.78
N LYS A 137 -12.48 10.72 -7.13
CA LYS A 137 -11.94 10.91 -8.49
C LYS A 137 -12.05 9.67 -9.38
N LYS A 138 -12.52 8.53 -8.83
CA LYS A 138 -12.60 7.22 -9.51
C LYS A 138 -11.30 6.85 -10.22
N ARG A 139 -10.15 7.12 -9.59
CA ARG A 139 -8.83 6.84 -10.15
C ARG A 139 -7.93 6.14 -9.12
N PRO A 140 -7.06 5.22 -9.55
CA PRO A 140 -5.95 4.75 -8.71
C PRO A 140 -4.92 5.87 -8.48
N THR A 141 -4.45 5.98 -7.26
CA THR A 141 -3.26 6.76 -6.91
C THR A 141 -2.01 5.98 -7.33
N LEU A 142 -0.83 6.57 -7.10
CA LEU A 142 0.44 5.84 -7.22
C LEU A 142 0.88 5.18 -5.91
N ARG A 143 0.07 5.31 -4.85
CA ARG A 143 0.39 4.83 -3.50
C ARG A 143 -0.03 3.38 -3.33
N PHE A 144 0.94 2.50 -3.11
CA PHE A 144 0.68 1.12 -2.68
C PHE A 144 0.31 1.08 -1.20
N SER A 145 -0.71 0.31 -0.87
CA SER A 145 -1.16 0.11 0.51
C SER A 145 -1.68 -1.30 0.72
N LYS A 146 -1.67 -1.74 1.98
CA LYS A 146 -2.36 -2.96 2.45
C LYS A 146 -3.44 -2.68 3.49
N SER A 147 -3.75 -1.40 3.74
CA SER A 147 -4.70 -0.98 4.76
C SER A 147 -6.13 -1.39 4.38
N PHE A 148 -6.87 -1.88 5.37
CA PHE A 148 -8.29 -2.23 5.24
C PHE A 148 -9.20 -1.01 5.10
N GLY A 149 -8.77 0.12 5.65
CA GLY A 149 -9.56 1.36 5.65
C GLY A 149 -9.54 2.11 4.31
N VAL A 150 -8.73 1.64 3.35
CA VAL A 150 -8.53 2.30 2.07
C VAL A 150 -8.97 1.36 0.96
N SER A 151 -9.77 1.85 0.01
CA SER A 151 -10.10 1.08 -1.19
C SER A 151 -8.86 0.93 -2.06
N ARG A 152 -8.66 -0.28 -2.59
CA ARG A 152 -7.44 -0.62 -3.33
C ARG A 152 -7.77 -1.40 -4.59
N LEU A 153 -6.94 -1.22 -5.60
CA LEU A 153 -6.99 -1.98 -6.84
C LEU A 153 -5.73 -2.84 -6.96
N GLN A 154 -5.91 -4.11 -7.34
CA GLN A 154 -4.82 -5.02 -7.66
C GLN A 154 -4.79 -5.31 -9.16
N GLY A 155 -3.79 -4.76 -9.85
CA GLY A 155 -3.52 -5.04 -11.26
C GLY A 155 -2.65 -6.28 -11.44
N ALA A 156 -2.77 -6.95 -12.59
CA ALA A 156 -2.02 -8.18 -12.88
C ALA A 156 -0.49 -8.01 -12.84
N TRP A 157 0.00 -6.82 -13.16
CA TRP A 157 1.43 -6.48 -13.13
C TRP A 157 1.96 -6.21 -11.72
N MET A 158 1.10 -5.88 -10.76
CA MET A 158 1.51 -5.38 -9.45
C MET A 158 2.32 -6.39 -8.63
N PRO A 159 1.94 -7.68 -8.53
CA PRO A 159 2.70 -8.64 -7.74
C PRO A 159 4.15 -8.76 -8.20
N SER A 160 4.37 -8.95 -9.50
CA SER A 160 5.72 -9.04 -10.08
C SER A 160 6.51 -7.73 -9.95
N PHE A 161 5.85 -6.58 -10.13
CA PHE A 161 6.48 -5.27 -9.98
C PHE A 161 6.93 -5.01 -8.53
N LEU A 162 6.07 -5.34 -7.56
CA LEU A 162 6.33 -5.19 -6.14
C LEU A 162 7.42 -6.15 -5.65
N THR A 163 7.36 -7.42 -6.05
CA THR A 163 8.41 -8.41 -5.73
C THR A 163 9.76 -8.00 -6.33
N SER A 164 9.80 -7.60 -7.62
CA SER A 164 11.03 -7.08 -8.24
C SER A 164 11.57 -5.84 -7.54
N THR A 165 10.68 -4.95 -7.06
CA THR A 165 11.09 -3.77 -6.30
C THR A 165 11.73 -4.18 -4.98
N CYS A 166 11.11 -5.12 -4.27
CA CYS A 166 11.61 -5.65 -3.01
C CYS A 166 12.99 -6.29 -3.17
N GLU A 167 13.15 -7.16 -4.15
CA GLU A 167 14.43 -7.79 -4.48
C GLU A 167 15.50 -6.74 -4.81
N GLY A 168 15.16 -5.72 -5.61
CA GLY A 168 16.10 -4.64 -5.94
C GLY A 168 16.52 -3.80 -4.72
N VAL A 169 15.62 -3.55 -3.78
CA VAL A 169 15.95 -2.86 -2.51
C VAL A 169 16.87 -3.74 -1.65
N LEU A 170 16.56 -5.04 -1.54
CA LEU A 170 17.36 -5.98 -0.75
C LEU A 170 18.75 -6.24 -1.37
N ASP A 171 18.87 -6.23 -2.70
CA ASP A 171 20.15 -6.38 -3.39
C ASP A 171 21.08 -5.18 -3.12
N VAL A 172 20.54 -3.96 -3.13
CA VAL A 172 21.33 -2.73 -2.92
C VAL A 172 21.65 -2.50 -1.45
N GLU A 173 20.68 -2.64 -0.56
CA GLU A 173 20.89 -2.37 0.86
C GLU A 173 21.47 -3.59 1.60
N GLY A 174 21.04 -4.80 1.25
CA GLY A 174 21.26 -6.00 2.04
C GLY A 174 20.28 -6.10 3.23
N GLU A 175 19.87 -7.34 3.54
CA GLU A 175 18.94 -7.64 4.62
C GLU A 175 19.43 -7.14 6.00
N GLU A 176 20.70 -7.42 6.33
CA GLU A 176 21.31 -7.02 7.60
C GLU A 176 21.35 -5.49 7.77
N LYS A 177 21.71 -4.77 6.71
CA LYS A 177 21.80 -3.31 6.74
C LYS A 177 20.43 -2.67 6.84
N LEU A 178 19.44 -3.19 6.10
CA LEU A 178 18.06 -2.72 6.16
C LEU A 178 17.47 -2.93 7.58
N ALA A 179 17.70 -4.11 8.16
CA ALA A 179 17.34 -4.38 9.54
C ALA A 179 18.01 -3.43 10.53
N ALA A 180 19.32 -3.21 10.40
CA ALA A 180 20.07 -2.29 11.25
C ALA A 180 19.53 -0.85 11.15
N MET A 181 19.15 -0.38 9.96
CA MET A 181 18.51 0.92 9.77
C MET A 181 17.17 1.01 10.49
N ILE A 182 16.29 0.02 10.31
CA ILE A 182 14.96 -0.02 10.95
C ILE A 182 15.10 -0.03 12.47
N LEU A 183 15.94 -0.92 13.01
CA LEU A 183 16.14 -1.07 14.45
C LEU A 183 16.86 0.13 15.07
N GLY A 184 17.79 0.75 14.34
CA GLY A 184 18.46 1.98 14.76
C GLY A 184 17.49 3.15 14.89
N VAL A 185 16.58 3.31 13.92
CA VAL A 185 15.52 4.33 13.99
C VAL A 185 14.56 4.03 15.12
N ALA A 186 14.09 2.78 15.26
CA ALA A 186 13.20 2.37 16.33
C ALA A 186 13.79 2.67 17.72
N ARG A 187 15.09 2.38 17.90
CA ARG A 187 15.83 2.71 19.12
C ARG A 187 15.88 4.21 19.36
N SER A 188 16.20 5.02 18.33
CA SER A 188 16.25 6.48 18.46
C SER A 188 14.87 7.08 18.83
N GLU A 189 13.79 6.56 18.26
CA GLU A 189 12.42 6.97 18.59
C GLU A 189 12.03 6.60 20.03
N ALA A 190 12.47 5.43 20.51
CA ALA A 190 12.27 5.00 21.89
C ALA A 190 13.08 5.86 22.88
N GLU A 191 14.34 6.16 22.58
CA GLU A 191 15.21 7.05 23.37
C GLU A 191 14.66 8.49 23.42
N ALA A 192 14.04 8.97 22.33
CA ALA A 192 13.36 10.26 22.28
C ALA A 192 11.99 10.29 23.01
N GLY A 193 11.56 9.17 23.60
CA GLY A 193 10.29 9.06 24.33
C GLY A 193 9.04 9.07 23.45
N ARG A 194 9.18 9.00 22.12
CA ARG A 194 8.04 9.05 21.18
C ARG A 194 7.32 7.70 21.06
N GLY A 195 7.99 6.60 21.43
CA GLY A 195 7.41 5.25 21.45
C GLY A 195 6.38 4.98 22.56
N LYS A 196 6.07 5.95 23.44
CA LYS A 196 5.09 5.78 24.53
C LYS A 196 3.66 6.14 24.14
N VAL A 197 3.42 6.64 22.94
CA VAL A 197 2.08 7.03 22.49
C VAL A 197 1.38 5.80 21.90
N ILE A 198 0.24 5.43 22.49
CA ILE A 198 -0.72 4.46 21.94
C ILE A 198 -1.28 5.07 20.64
N SER A 199 -0.50 5.01 19.57
CA SER A 199 -0.88 5.37 18.22
C SER A 199 -1.46 4.13 17.55
N MET A 200 -2.49 4.29 16.72
CA MET A 200 -2.97 3.19 15.86
C MET A 200 -1.89 2.71 14.88
N ASN A 201 -0.90 3.56 14.60
CA ASN A 201 0.27 3.27 13.78
C ASN A 201 1.53 3.70 14.55
N PRO A 202 1.98 2.93 15.56
CA PRO A 202 3.14 3.31 16.37
C PRO A 202 4.42 3.41 15.53
N ASP A 203 4.43 2.76 14.37
CA ASP A 203 5.63 2.62 13.54
C ASP A 203 5.74 3.65 12.42
N GLN A 204 4.77 4.56 12.25
CA GLN A 204 4.79 5.47 11.10
C GLN A 204 6.07 6.34 11.07
N GLY A 205 6.51 6.82 12.24
CA GLY A 205 7.76 7.58 12.34
C GLY A 205 9.01 6.75 12.00
N ILE A 206 8.98 5.43 12.22
CA ILE A 206 10.05 4.52 11.80
C ILE A 206 10.01 4.37 10.28
N VAL A 207 8.83 4.11 9.72
CA VAL A 207 8.61 3.96 8.28
C VAL A 207 9.06 5.21 7.54
N ASP A 208 8.63 6.40 7.94
CA ASP A 208 8.92 7.65 7.25
C ASP A 208 10.44 7.91 7.20
N LYS A 209 11.14 7.74 8.31
CA LYS A 209 12.59 7.92 8.38
C LYS A 209 13.36 6.89 7.55
N VAL A 210 12.98 5.62 7.63
CA VAL A 210 13.66 4.57 6.84
C VAL A 210 13.39 4.75 5.36
N ARG A 211 12.17 5.16 5.00
CA ARG A 211 11.76 5.49 3.64
C ARG A 211 12.56 6.66 3.08
N GLU A 212 12.74 7.73 3.85
CA GLU A 212 13.62 8.85 3.50
C GLU A 212 15.05 8.35 3.26
N MET A 213 15.61 7.53 4.15
CA MET A 213 16.99 7.04 4.03
C MET A 213 17.25 6.12 2.83
N VAL A 214 16.26 5.30 2.45
CA VAL A 214 16.40 4.25 1.42
C VAL A 214 15.83 4.71 0.08
N CYS A 215 14.55 5.08 0.03
CA CYS A 215 13.84 5.29 -1.24
C CYS A 215 14.29 6.54 -1.99
N THR A 216 14.82 7.55 -1.30
CA THR A 216 15.38 8.76 -1.94
C THR A 216 16.78 8.53 -2.54
N LYS A 217 17.46 7.44 -2.13
CA LYS A 217 18.84 7.13 -2.57
C LYS A 217 18.90 5.96 -3.55
N TRP A 218 17.89 5.11 -3.57
CA TRP A 218 17.83 3.98 -4.49
C TRP A 218 17.60 4.47 -5.93
N GLU A 219 18.53 4.16 -6.83
CA GLU A 219 18.61 4.75 -8.18
C GLU A 219 17.31 4.57 -9.00
N GLU A 220 16.65 3.41 -8.87
CA GLU A 220 15.41 3.12 -9.59
C GLU A 220 14.20 3.94 -9.12
N SER A 221 14.21 4.44 -7.88
CA SER A 221 13.09 5.20 -7.30
C SER A 221 13.36 6.68 -7.09
N ALA A 222 14.63 7.07 -6.88
CA ALA A 222 14.99 8.40 -6.37
C ALA A 222 14.38 9.56 -7.17
N LYS A 223 14.34 9.43 -8.51
CA LYS A 223 13.76 10.47 -9.40
C LYS A 223 12.23 10.59 -9.31
N GLY A 224 11.56 9.59 -8.77
CA GLY A 224 10.11 9.58 -8.57
C GLY A 224 9.69 9.86 -7.14
N CYS A 225 10.65 10.14 -6.25
CA CYS A 225 10.41 10.44 -4.85
C CYS A 225 10.54 11.95 -4.58
N ASP A 226 9.73 12.45 -3.67
CA ASP A 226 10.00 13.71 -2.98
C ASP A 226 11.12 13.54 -1.94
N ALA A 227 11.42 14.63 -1.21
CA ALA A 227 12.46 14.62 -0.19
C ALA A 227 12.21 13.65 0.99
N TYR A 228 10.99 13.15 1.15
CA TYR A 228 10.58 12.23 2.22
C TYR A 228 10.41 10.78 1.71
N GLY A 229 10.78 10.53 0.44
CA GLY A 229 10.63 9.23 -0.20
C GLY A 229 9.19 8.92 -0.62
N VAL A 230 8.29 9.90 -0.66
CA VAL A 230 6.90 9.75 -1.10
C VAL A 230 6.82 9.90 -2.62
N ALA A 231 6.00 9.08 -3.27
CA ALA A 231 5.88 9.10 -4.72
C ALA A 231 5.26 10.41 -5.22
N ILE A 232 5.91 11.05 -6.18
CA ILE A 232 5.41 12.25 -6.85
C ILE A 232 4.40 11.82 -7.93
N ASP A 233 3.12 12.21 -7.80
CA ASP A 233 2.15 11.95 -8.86
C ASP A 233 2.25 13.03 -9.94
N PRO A 234 2.78 12.70 -11.14
CA PRO A 234 2.95 13.69 -12.20
C PRO A 234 1.62 14.11 -12.83
N ARG A 235 0.48 13.58 -12.38
CA ARG A 235 -0.86 14.03 -12.76
C ARG A 235 -1.33 15.23 -11.93
N GLU A 236 -0.68 15.50 -10.79
CA GLU A 236 -1.05 16.61 -9.90
C GLU A 236 -0.34 17.90 -10.30
N THR A 237 0.90 17.81 -10.77
CA THR A 237 1.69 18.97 -11.24
C THR A 237 1.13 19.62 -12.51
N ASP A 238 0.44 18.85 -13.36
CA ASP A 238 -0.08 19.34 -14.64
C ASP A 238 -1.30 20.27 -14.51
N ASN A 239 -1.91 20.39 -13.32
CA ASN A 239 -3.16 21.15 -13.11
C ASN A 239 -2.97 22.54 -12.47
N ASP A 240 -1.78 22.89 -11.96
CA ASP A 240 -1.57 24.16 -11.25
C ASP A 240 -1.13 25.33 -12.15
N ASP A 241 -0.63 25.06 -13.37
CA ASP A 241 -0.07 26.09 -14.25
C ASP A 241 -1.11 26.78 -15.18
N GLY A 242 -2.42 26.59 -14.96
CA GLY A 242 -3.47 27.01 -15.90
C GLY A 242 -4.66 27.78 -15.33
N ALA A 243 -4.71 28.05 -14.02
CA ALA A 243 -5.88 28.68 -13.38
C ALA A 243 -5.69 30.17 -13.02
N GLU A 244 -4.50 30.76 -13.19
CA GLU A 244 -4.22 32.14 -12.75
C GLU A 244 -4.31 33.21 -13.86
N GLU A 245 -4.48 32.85 -15.14
CA GLU A 245 -4.59 33.84 -16.23
C GLU A 245 -6.03 34.26 -16.61
N ALA A 246 -7.07 33.68 -16.01
CA ALA A 246 -8.46 34.03 -16.34
C ALA A 246 -9.05 35.22 -15.55
N ALA A 247 -8.25 35.95 -14.77
CA ALA A 247 -8.72 37.06 -13.92
C ALA A 247 -8.19 38.45 -14.32
N SER A 248 -7.53 38.60 -15.48
CA SER A 248 -6.93 39.89 -15.90
C SER A 248 -7.67 40.64 -17.02
N ASP A 249 -8.76 40.13 -17.57
CA ASP A 249 -9.52 40.85 -18.61
C ASP A 249 -10.93 41.24 -18.13
N LEU A 250 -10.97 42.35 -17.39
CA LEU A 250 -12.14 43.21 -17.16
C LEU A 250 -11.83 44.62 -17.69
#